data_AF-A0A4Q2XPQ8-F1
#
_entry.id   AF-A0A4Q2XPQ8-F1
#
_cell.length_a   1.000
_cell.length_b   1.000
_cell.length_c   1.000
_cell.angle_alpha   90.00
_cell.angle_beta   90.00
_cell.angle_gamma   90.00
#
_symmetry.space_group_name_H-M   'P 1'
#
loop_
_entity.id
_entity.type
_entity.pdbx_description
1 polymer ?
#
loop_
_entity_poly.entity_id
_entity_poly.type
_entity_poly.pdbx_seq_one_letter_code
_entity_poly.pdbx_strand_id
1 'polypeptide(L)' 'MTPVTDLLVSAVAEGKLLESARTNIENLLNGSTGEVAQQSVEELVHSGSWDELNDRFFKTLAFGTGGLRGRTIGRK' A
#
# COMPACT_ATOMS: atom_id res chain seq x y z
N MET A 1 1.96 -21.80 2.50
CA MET A 1 1.74 -20.37 2.76
C MET A 1 0.93 -19.84 1.60
N THR A 2 -0.28 -19.33 1.84
CA THR A 2 -1.06 -18.70 0.77
C THR A 2 -0.41 -17.36 0.47
N PRO A 3 -0.02 -17.06 -0.79
CA PRO A 3 0.58 -15.78 -1.10
C PRO A 3 -0.42 -14.66 -0.85
N VAL A 4 0.04 -13.53 -0.31
CA VAL A 4 -0.82 -12.37 0.02
C VAL A 4 -1.65 -11.91 -1.19
N THR A 5 -1.11 -12.05 -2.40
CA THR A 5 -1.80 -11.76 -3.67
C THR A 5 -3.11 -12.53 -3.84
N ASP A 6 -3.15 -13.80 -3.44
CA ASP A 6 -4.35 -14.64 -3.55
C ASP A 6 -5.44 -14.21 -2.56
N LEU A 7 -5.02 -13.79 -1.36
CA LEU A 7 -5.92 -13.21 -0.35
C LEU A 7 -6.51 -11.88 -0.82
N LEU A 8 -5.74 -11.04 -1.50
CA LEU A 8 -6.24 -9.79 -2.08
C LEU A 8 -7.27 -10.06 -3.20
N VAL A 9 -7.04 -11.07 -4.05
CA VAL A 9 -7.99 -11.49 -5.08
C VAL A 9 -9.31 -11.94 -4.45
N SER A 10 -9.23 -12.76 -3.41
CA SER A 10 -10.42 -13.21 -2.67
C SER A 10 -11.17 -12.04 -2.03
N ALA A 11 -10.46 -11.11 -1.38
CA ALA A 11 -11.09 -9.94 -0.75
C ALA A 11 -11.77 -9.00 -1.74
N VAL A 12 -11.23 -8.87 -2.97
CA VAL A 12 -11.90 -8.15 -4.06
C VAL A 12 -13.17 -8.87 -4.50
N ALA A 13 -13.11 -10.20 -4.68
CA ALA A 13 -14.27 -11.00 -5.05
C ALA A 13 -15.39 -10.94 -3.99
N GLU A 14 -15.02 -10.83 -2.72
CA GLU A 14 -15.94 -10.63 -1.59
C GLU A 14 -16.42 -9.18 -1.43
N GLY A 15 -15.89 -8.23 -2.19
CA GLY A 15 -16.21 -6.80 -2.09
C GLY A 15 -15.66 -6.10 -0.85
N LYS A 16 -14.70 -6.72 -0.13
CA LYS A 16 -14.03 -6.14 1.04
C LYS A 16 -12.90 -5.20 0.66
N LEU A 17 -12.21 -5.49 -0.45
CA LEU A 17 -11.11 -4.69 -0.98
C LEU A 17 -11.49 -4.11 -2.35
N LEU A 18 -11.10 -2.87 -2.61
CA LEU A 18 -11.27 -2.25 -3.91
C LEU A 18 -10.29 -2.83 -4.94
N GLU A 19 -10.73 -2.99 -6.19
CA GLU A 19 -9.86 -3.41 -7.30
C GLU A 19 -8.65 -2.47 -7.46
N SER A 20 -8.88 -1.16 -7.35
CA SER A 20 -7.80 -0.16 -7.39
C SER A 20 -6.82 -0.30 -6.23
N ALA A 21 -7.31 -0.65 -5.02
CA ALA A 21 -6.45 -0.90 -3.87
C ALA A 21 -5.57 -2.12 -4.10
N ARG A 22 -6.13 -3.22 -4.62
CA ARG A 22 -5.35 -4.41 -5.01
C ARG A 22 -4.21 -4.03 -5.97
N THR A 23 -4.53 -3.36 -7.08
CA THR A 23 -3.52 -2.98 -8.08
C THR A 23 -2.43 -2.08 -7.49
N ASN A 24 -2.79 -1.15 -6.59
CA ASN A 24 -1.81 -0.28 -5.94
C ASN A 24 -0.90 -1.02 -4.96
N ILE A 25 -1.45 -2.00 -4.23
CA ILE A 25 -0.67 -2.90 -3.38
C ILE A 25 0.29 -3.74 -4.23
N GLU A 26 -0.19 -4.35 -5.32
CA GLU A 26 0.66 -5.13 -6.23
C GLU A 26 1.79 -4.27 -6.82
N ASN A 27 1.50 -3.03 -7.20
CA ASN A 27 2.51 -2.09 -7.67
C ASN A 27 3.54 -1.73 -6.58
N LEU A 28 3.09 -1.53 -5.33
CA LEU A 28 3.98 -1.29 -4.20
C LEU A 28 4.90 -2.49 -3.96
N LEU A 29 4.36 -3.70 -3.96
CA LEU A 29 5.12 -4.93 -3.71
C LEU A 29 6.13 -5.21 -4.83
N ASN A 30 5.76 -4.94 -6.10
CA ASN A 30 6.69 -5.07 -7.23
C ASN A 30 7.76 -3.96 -7.24
N GLY A 31 7.43 -2.75 -6.78
CA GLY A 31 8.34 -1.60 -6.78
C GLY A 31 9.20 -1.46 -5.52
N SER A 32 8.84 -2.13 -4.42
CA SER A 32 9.59 -2.11 -3.17
C SER A 32 10.67 -3.18 -3.16
N THR A 33 11.91 -2.77 -2.90
CA THR A 33 13.04 -3.70 -2.73
C THR A 33 13.18 -4.22 -1.30
N GLY A 34 12.33 -3.76 -0.37
CA GLY A 34 12.37 -4.11 1.05
C GLY A 34 11.18 -4.92 1.51
N GLU A 35 11.43 -5.88 2.41
CA GLU A 35 10.44 -6.78 3.02
C GLU A 35 9.43 -6.06 3.93
N VAL A 36 9.70 -4.82 4.34
CA VAL A 36 8.82 -4.03 5.23
C VAL A 36 7.46 -3.78 4.61
N ALA A 37 7.41 -3.47 3.30
CA ALA A 37 6.16 -3.23 2.59
C ALA A 37 5.32 -4.51 2.54
N GLN A 38 5.95 -5.65 2.24
CA GLN A 38 5.28 -6.94 2.19
C GLN A 38 4.75 -7.34 3.56
N GLN A 39 5.58 -7.28 4.61
CA GLN A 39 5.17 -7.63 5.98
C GLN A 39 4.02 -6.75 6.48
N SER A 40 4.02 -5.45 6.16
CA SER A 40 2.94 -4.54 6.55
C SER A 40 1.61 -4.90 5.88
N VAL A 41 1.65 -5.27 4.58
CA VAL A 41 0.46 -5.71 3.85
C VAL A 41 -0.03 -7.07 4.37
N GLU A 42 0.90 -8.02 4.58
CA GLU A 42 0.57 -9.34 5.14
C GLU A 42 -0.09 -9.21 6.51
N GLU A 43 0.44 -8.38 7.40
CA GLU A 43 -0.16 -8.15 8.73
C GLU A 43 -1.60 -7.63 8.62
N LEU A 44 -1.86 -6.62 7.78
CA LEU A 44 -3.19 -6.05 7.59
C LEU A 44 -4.17 -7.07 6.99
N VAL A 45 -3.72 -7.84 6.01
CA VAL A 45 -4.50 -8.91 5.37
C VAL A 45 -4.84 -10.01 6.38
N HIS A 46 -3.87 -10.45 7.18
CA HIS A 46 -4.08 -11.47 8.22
C HIS A 46 -4.97 -10.98 9.37
N SER A 47 -4.91 -9.68 9.68
CA SER A 47 -5.81 -9.05 10.64
C SER A 47 -7.22 -8.82 10.08
N GLY A 48 -7.45 -9.00 8.78
CA GLY A 48 -8.72 -8.67 8.13
C GLY A 48 -9.02 -7.17 8.07
N SER A 49 -8.00 -6.32 8.17
CA SER A 49 -8.11 -4.85 8.13
C SER A 49 -8.25 -4.33 6.69
N TRP A 50 -9.30 -4.76 6.00
CA TRP A 50 -9.55 -4.41 4.60
C TRP A 50 -9.89 -2.92 4.41
N ASP A 51 -10.56 -2.31 5.39
CA ASP A 51 -10.90 -0.88 5.37
C ASP A 51 -9.63 0.00 5.40
N GLU A 52 -8.66 -0.35 6.26
CA GLU A 52 -7.35 0.30 6.31
C GLU A 52 -6.56 0.09 5.00
N LEU A 53 -6.63 -1.10 4.40
CA LEU A 53 -6.02 -1.34 3.09
C LEU A 53 -6.67 -0.46 2.01
N ASN A 54 -7.99 -0.31 2.03
CA ASN A 54 -8.67 0.61 1.13
C ASN A 54 -8.25 2.05 1.42
N ASP A 55 -8.21 2.52 2.66
CA ASP A 55 -7.82 3.90 2.98
C ASP A 55 -6.36 4.21 2.62
N ARG A 56 -5.45 3.24 2.76
CA ARG A 56 -4.05 3.43 2.36
C ARG A 56 -3.83 3.35 0.86
N PHE A 57 -4.63 2.55 0.16
CA PHE A 57 -4.38 2.19 -1.24
C PHE A 57 -5.52 2.60 -2.20
N PHE A 58 -6.57 3.33 -1.79
CA PHE A 58 -7.67 3.78 -2.66
C PHE A 58 -7.22 4.76 -3.74
N LYS A 59 -6.14 5.49 -3.49
CA LYS A 59 -5.51 6.39 -4.45
C LYS A 59 -4.04 6.04 -4.58
N THR A 60 -3.53 6.11 -5.80
CA THR A 60 -2.10 6.35 -6.01
C THR A 60 -1.82 7.72 -5.41
N LEU A 61 -1.41 7.75 -4.13
CA LEU A 61 -0.73 8.91 -3.60
C LEU A 61 0.44 9.14 -4.56
N ALA A 62 0.28 10.14 -5.43
CA ALA A 62 1.42 10.68 -6.15
C ALA A 62 2.39 11.10 -5.06
N PHE A 63 3.42 10.27 -4.84
CA PHE A 63 4.62 10.67 -4.12
C PHE A 63 5.14 11.91 -4.85
N GLY A 64 4.68 13.10 -4.46
CA GLY A 64 4.76 14.27 -5.33
C GLY A 64 4.09 15.56 -4.85
N THR A 65 3.37 15.59 -3.72
CA THR A 65 2.93 16.86 -3.11
C THR A 65 3.19 16.96 -1.60
N GLY A 66 4.20 16.23 -1.11
CA GLY A 66 5.04 16.76 -0.06
C GLY A 66 6.02 17.76 -0.68
N GLY A 67 5.55 18.97 -0.99
CA GLY A 67 6.42 20.05 -1.45
C GLY A 67 7.64 20.18 -0.52
N LEU A 68 8.80 20.47 -1.11
CA LEU A 68 10.03 20.89 -0.44
C LEU A 68 9.83 21.15 1.06
N ARG A 69 10.13 20.19 1.94
CA ARG A 69 10.28 20.52 3.36
C ARG A 69 11.50 21.40 3.47
N GLY A 70 11.24 22.71 3.60
CA GLY A 70 12.17 23.70 4.10
C GLY A 70 13.42 23.87 3.25
N ARG A 71 13.38 24.88 2.37
CA ARG A 71 14.46 25.87 2.23
C ARG A 71 15.87 25.37 2.54
N THR A 72 16.66 25.21 1.50
CA THR A 72 18.07 25.55 1.50
C THR A 72 18.32 26.83 2.32
N ILE A 73 19.51 26.91 2.93
CA ILE A 73 20.24 28.07 3.45
C ILE A 73 20.04 28.46 4.94
N GLY A 74 20.79 27.79 5.81
CA GLY A 74 21.52 28.43 6.91
C GLY A 74 23.02 28.34 6.61
N ARG A 75 23.56 29.29 5.85
CA ARG A 75 25.01 29.46 5.70
C ARG A 75 25.59 30.02 7.01
N LYS A 76 26.75 29.50 7.42
CA LYS A 76 27.73 30.31 8.15
C LYS A 76 28.50 31.16 7.14
#